data_AF-A0A1V6DXS4-F1
#
_entry.id   AF-A0A1V6DXS4-F1
#
_cell.length_a   1.000
_cell.length_b   1.000
_cell.length_c   1.000
_cell.angle_alpha   90.00
_cell.angle_beta   90.00
_cell.angle_gamma   90.00
#
_symmetry.space_group_name_H-M   'P 1'
#
loop_
_entity.id
_entity.type
_entity.pdbx_description
1 polymer ?
#
loop_
_entity_poly.entity_id
_entity_poly.type
_entity_poly.pdbx_seq_one_letter_code
_entity_poly.pdbx_strand_id
1 'polypeptide(L)'
;MKKNSIIIIGAVICLIVVFVLLYFFRDEPSTQTPLLNDVQPQSVAPVLMTAEEKNSLFIPVDKEVQVLRRNADGEIMTYKIIESQDQIINNGSLFPSNSSELK
;
A
#
# COMPACT_ATOMS: atom_id res chain seq x y z
N MET A 1 36.91 -22.14 52.68
CA MET A 1 35.65 -22.56 52.02
C MET A 1 34.55 -21.49 52.06
N LYS A 2 34.28 -20.80 53.18
CA LYS A 2 33.19 -19.77 53.27
C LYS A 2 33.32 -18.54 52.34
N LYS A 3 34.55 -18.06 52.09
CA LYS A 3 34.78 -16.86 51.23
C LYS A 3 34.50 -17.14 49.75
N ASN A 4 34.87 -18.33 49.27
CA ASN A 4 34.62 -18.75 47.89
C ASN A 4 33.11 -18.97 47.67
N SER A 5 32.39 -19.47 48.68
CA SER A 5 30.93 -19.62 48.60
C SER A 5 30.21 -18.28 48.42
N ILE A 6 30.66 -17.20 49.06
CA ILE A 6 30.04 -15.86 48.90
C ILE A 6 30.23 -15.35 47.47
N ILE A 7 31.42 -15.56 46.90
CA ILE A 7 31.73 -15.18 45.52
C ILE A 7 30.89 -16.00 44.53
N ILE A 8 30.76 -17.31 44.78
CA ILE A 8 29.94 -18.21 43.94
C ILE A 8 28.46 -17.81 44.02
N ILE A 9 27.94 -17.52 45.21
CA ILE A 9 26.55 -17.07 45.39
C ILE A 9 26.32 -15.72 44.68
N GLY A 10 27.25 -14.78 44.79
CA GLY A 10 27.18 -13.51 44.07
C GLY A 10 27.19 -13.67 42.55
N ALA A 11 28.03 -14.58 42.04
CA ALA A 11 28.09 -14.88 40.61
C ALA A 11 26.78 -15.52 40.11
N VAL A 12 26.17 -16.42 40.88
CA VAL A 12 24.88 -17.05 40.53
C VAL A 12 23.76 -16.00 40.49
N ILE A 13 23.70 -15.11 41.48
CA ILE A 13 22.69 -14.02 41.50
C ILE A 13 22.90 -13.08 40.30
N CYS A 14 24.14 -12.71 40.00
CA CYS A 14 24.46 -11.86 38.87
C CYS A 14 24.03 -12.50 37.54
N LEU A 15 24.27 -13.82 37.38
CA LEU A 15 23.86 -14.58 36.21
C LEU A 15 22.32 -14.63 36.06
N ILE A 16 21.59 -14.79 37.15
CA ILE A 16 20.12 -14.74 37.15
C ILE A 16 19.61 -13.36 36.70
N VAL A 17 20.20 -12.27 37.22
CA VAL A 17 19.82 -10.91 36.81
C VAL A 17 20.07 -10.68 35.33
N VAL A 18 21.20 -11.14 34.79
CA VAL A 18 21.50 -11.07 33.35
C VAL A 18 20.46 -11.85 32.54
N PHE A 19 20.09 -13.05 32.96
CA PHE A 19 19.04 -13.84 32.29
C PHE A 19 17.67 -13.14 32.31
N VAL A 20 17.31 -12.51 33.43
CA VAL A 20 16.08 -11.73 33.55
C VAL A 20 16.09 -10.53 32.61
N LEU A 21 17.20 -9.79 32.57
CA LEU A 21 17.35 -8.67 31.64
C LEU A 21 17.27 -9.15 30.19
N LEU A 22 17.96 -10.23 29.82
CA LEU A 22 17.86 -10.82 28.48
C LEU A 22 16.46 -11.31 28.15
N TYR A 23 15.66 -11.74 29.14
CA TYR A 23 14.26 -12.11 28.94
C TYR A 23 13.38 -10.88 28.68
N PHE A 24 13.57 -9.79 29.43
CA PHE A 24 12.85 -8.53 29.23
C PHE A 24 13.27 -7.78 27.95
N PHE A 25 14.55 -7.85 27.59
CA PHE A 25 15.11 -7.28 26.35
C PHE A 25 15.14 -8.29 25.21
N ARG A 26 14.52 -9.47 25.36
CA ARG A 26 14.28 -10.33 24.22
C ARG A 26 13.21 -9.62 23.41
N ASP A 27 13.67 -8.76 22.50
CA ASP A 27 12.85 -8.18 21.46
C ASP A 27 11.96 -9.31 20.94
N GLU A 28 10.65 -9.20 21.18
CA GLU A 28 9.73 -10.00 20.41
C GLU A 28 10.16 -9.81 18.96
N PRO A 29 10.33 -10.89 18.16
CA PRO A 29 10.55 -10.70 16.74
C PRO A 29 9.43 -9.77 16.34
N SER A 30 9.79 -8.54 15.98
CA SER A 30 8.79 -7.56 15.66
C SER A 30 8.07 -8.22 14.51
N THR A 31 6.89 -8.75 14.78
CA THR A 31 5.81 -8.81 13.83
C THR A 31 5.59 -7.34 13.54
N GLN A 32 6.49 -6.81 12.72
CA GLN A 32 6.13 -5.95 11.64
C GLN A 32 5.00 -6.73 10.98
N THR A 33 3.78 -6.54 11.52
CA THR A 33 2.62 -6.39 10.69
C THR A 33 3.19 -5.62 9.52
N PRO A 34 3.27 -6.22 8.32
CA PRO A 34 3.71 -5.46 7.18
C PRO A 34 2.86 -4.21 7.29
N LEU A 35 3.53 -3.05 7.42
CA LEU A 35 2.87 -1.81 7.12
C LEU A 35 2.24 -2.17 5.79
N LEU A 36 0.92 -2.40 5.79
CA LEU A 36 0.12 -2.12 4.63
C LEU A 36 0.60 -0.71 4.40
N ASN A 37 1.58 -0.57 3.49
CA ASN A 37 1.89 0.69 2.90
C ASN A 37 0.49 1.21 2.66
N ASP A 38 0.13 2.27 3.38
CA ASP A 38 -0.95 3.08 2.93
C ASP A 38 -0.53 3.35 1.50
N VAL A 39 -1.07 2.54 0.58
CA VAL A 39 -0.97 2.73 -0.84
C VAL A 39 -1.84 3.94 -0.95
N GLN A 40 -1.25 5.08 -0.59
CA GLN A 40 -1.79 6.39 -0.78
C GLN A 40 -2.17 6.30 -2.24
N PRO A 41 -3.49 6.29 -2.56
CA PRO A 41 -3.93 6.02 -3.92
C PRO A 41 -3.17 7.04 -4.73
N GLN A 42 -2.23 6.57 -5.55
CA GLN A 42 -1.45 7.47 -6.37
C GLN A 42 -2.52 8.25 -7.09
N SER A 43 -2.52 9.57 -6.88
CA SER A 43 -3.52 10.44 -7.49
C SER A 43 -3.19 10.44 -8.97
N VAL A 44 -3.65 9.39 -9.66
CA VAL A 44 -3.49 9.22 -11.08
C VAL A 44 -4.41 10.26 -11.68
N ALA A 45 -3.81 11.23 -12.36
CA ALA A 45 -4.55 12.26 -13.05
C ALA A 45 -5.63 11.61 -13.95
N PRO A 46 -6.83 12.19 -14.02
CA PRO A 46 -7.90 11.67 -14.87
C PRO A 46 -7.42 11.58 -16.31
N VAL A 47 -7.63 10.43 -16.94
CA VAL A 47 -7.29 10.24 -18.36
C VAL A 47 -8.45 10.75 -19.20
N LEU A 48 -8.24 11.89 -19.86
CA LEU A 48 -9.20 12.45 -20.81
C LEU A 48 -9.03 11.83 -22.18
N MET A 49 -10.14 11.71 -22.90
CA MET A 49 -10.17 11.21 -24.28
C MET A 49 -9.63 12.27 -25.24
N THR A 50 -8.77 11.84 -26.16
CA THR A 50 -8.22 12.67 -27.23
C THR A 50 -9.25 12.96 -28.32
N ALA A 51 -8.99 13.94 -29.20
CA ALA A 51 -9.93 14.31 -30.26
C ALA A 51 -10.09 13.17 -31.29
N GLU A 52 -9.02 12.42 -31.52
CA GLU A 52 -8.94 11.28 -32.43
C GLU A 52 -9.82 10.13 -31.92
N GLU A 53 -9.72 9.82 -30.63
CA GLU A 53 -10.54 8.80 -29.97
C GLU A 53 -12.02 9.19 -29.96
N LYS A 54 -12.34 10.46 -29.70
CA LYS A 54 -13.72 10.96 -29.77
C LYS A 54 -14.30 10.79 -31.18
N ASN A 55 -13.52 11.10 -32.21
CA ASN A 55 -13.94 10.94 -33.59
C ASN A 55 -14.19 9.46 -33.95
N SER A 56 -13.36 8.55 -33.44
CA SER A 56 -13.53 7.10 -33.63
C SER A 56 -14.79 6.54 -32.97
N LEU A 57 -15.24 7.15 -31.87
CA LEU A 57 -16.43 6.77 -31.11
C LEU A 57 -17.66 7.63 -31.44
N PHE A 58 -17.57 8.48 -32.47
CA PHE A 58 -18.63 9.43 -32.87
C PHE A 58 -19.08 10.35 -31.74
N ILE A 59 -18.17 10.70 -30.83
CA ILE A 59 -18.43 11.62 -29.71
C ILE A 59 -18.07 13.05 -30.17
N PRO A 60 -18.92 14.06 -29.91
CA PRO A 60 -18.62 15.44 -30.24
C PRO A 60 -17.33 15.93 -29.55
N VAL A 61 -16.47 16.61 -30.30
CA VAL A 61 -15.14 17.08 -29.82
C VAL A 61 -15.23 18.14 -28.73
N ASP A 62 -16.33 18.90 -28.69
CA ASP A 62 -16.64 19.93 -27.70
C ASP A 62 -16.98 19.36 -26.32
N LYS A 63 -17.28 18.06 -26.22
CA LYS A 63 -17.57 17.41 -24.94
C LYS A 63 -16.29 16.98 -24.25
N GLU A 64 -16.17 17.26 -22.96
CA GLU A 64 -15.15 16.64 -22.12
C GLU A 64 -15.55 15.18 -21.87
N VAL A 65 -14.62 14.26 -22.08
CA VAL A 65 -14.87 12.83 -21.92
C VAL A 65 -13.69 12.23 -21.19
N GLN A 66 -13.99 11.53 -20.10
CA GLN A 66 -13.01 10.78 -19.35
C GLN A 66 -13.05 9.31 -19.74
N VAL A 67 -11.86 8.74 -19.93
CA VAL A 67 -11.67 7.31 -20.10
C VAL A 67 -11.59 6.66 -18.72
N LEU A 68 -12.55 5.77 -18.45
CA LEU A 68 -12.60 5.02 -17.20
C LEU A 68 -11.83 3.72 -17.30
N ARG A 69 -11.91 3.01 -18.44
CA ARG A 69 -11.26 1.71 -18.64
C ARG A 69 -10.82 1.51 -20.08
N ARG A 70 -9.64 0.92 -20.25
CA ARG A 70 -9.13 0.39 -21.53
C ARG A 70 -8.96 -1.13 -21.46
N ASN A 71 -8.98 -1.80 -22.61
CA ASN A 71 -8.58 -3.20 -22.73
C ASN A 71 -7.04 -3.33 -22.75
N ALA A 72 -6.54 -4.56 -22.88
CA ALA A 72 -5.11 -4.83 -22.96
C ALA A 72 -4.44 -4.24 -24.22
N ASP A 73 -5.22 -4.04 -25.28
CA ASP A 73 -4.78 -3.49 -26.56
C ASP A 73 -4.84 -1.94 -26.59
N GLY A 74 -5.32 -1.31 -25.51
CA GLY A 74 -5.42 0.15 -25.36
C GLY A 74 -6.74 0.77 -25.85
N GLU A 75 -7.69 -0.01 -26.33
CA GLU A 75 -9.01 0.46 -26.76
C GLU A 75 -9.88 0.84 -25.57
N ILE A 76 -10.71 1.87 -25.74
CA ILE A 76 -11.61 2.38 -24.70
C ILE A 76 -12.79 1.43 -24.53
N MET A 77 -12.88 0.76 -23.38
CA MET A 77 -14.01 -0.09 -23.02
C MET A 77 -15.12 0.68 -22.33
N THR A 78 -14.76 1.69 -21.52
CA THR A 78 -15.72 2.46 -20.75
C THR A 78 -15.28 3.91 -20.64
N TYR A 79 -16.19 4.82 -20.95
CA TYR A 79 -15.97 6.26 -20.87
C TYR A 79 -17.17 6.95 -20.19
N LYS A 80 -16.93 8.16 -19.70
CA LYS A 80 -17.95 9.03 -19.11
C LYS A 80 -17.84 10.41 -19.73
N ILE A 81 -18.96 10.94 -20.20
CA ILE A 81 -19.07 12.33 -20.65
C ILE A 81 -19.16 13.22 -19.40
N ILE A 82 -18.36 14.28 -19.37
CA ILE A 82 -18.23 15.19 -18.24
C ILE A 82 -18.91 16.50 -18.61
N GLU A 83 -19.86 16.91 -17.76
CA GLU A 83 -20.56 18.19 -17.92
C GLU A 83 -20.04 19.26 -16.95
N SER A 84 -19.37 18.85 -15.87
CA SER A 84 -18.74 19.73 -14.87
C SER A 84 -17.52 19.03 -14.27
N GLN A 85 -16.50 19.80 -13.86
CA GLN A 85 -15.27 19.27 -13.27
C GLN A 85 -15.49 18.44 -12.00
N ASP A 86 -16.59 18.68 -11.27
CA ASP A 86 -16.96 17.90 -10.08
C ASP A 86 -17.34 16.44 -10.41
N GLN A 87 -17.59 16.13 -11.69
CA GLN A 87 -17.95 14.80 -12.16
C GLN A 87 -16.73 13.95 -12.57
N ILE A 88 -15.54 14.53 -12.56
CA ILE A 88 -14.27 13.87 -12.84
C ILE A 88 -13.98 12.86 -11.73
N ILE A 89 -13.81 11.60 -12.10
CA ILE A 89 -13.48 10.56 -11.12
C ILE A 89 -11.97 10.37 -11.10
N ASN A 90 -11.32 10.51 -9.94
CA ASN A 90 -9.90 10.18 -9.86
C ASN A 90 -9.73 8.66 -9.98
N ASN A 91 -9.08 8.21 -11.07
CA ASN A 91 -8.96 6.80 -11.44
C ASN A 91 -8.25 5.94 -10.37
N GLY A 92 -7.53 6.57 -9.41
CA GLY A 92 -6.92 5.89 -8.27
C GLY A 92 -7.92 5.26 -7.27
N SER A 93 -9.22 5.55 -7.38
CA SER A 93 -10.27 5.02 -6.48
C SER A 93 -11.13 3.91 -7.11
N LEU A 94 -11.15 3.80 -8.45
CA LEU A 94 -12.10 2.91 -9.16
C LEU A 94 -11.57 1.50 -9.41
N PHE A 95 -10.28 1.25 -9.19
CA PHE A 95 -9.69 -0.06 -9.38
C PHE A 95 -9.12 -0.53 -8.04
N PRO A 96 -9.72 -1.53 -7.36
CA PRO A 96 -8.97 -2.23 -6.34
C PRO A 96 -7.72 -2.78 -7.03
N SER A 97 -6.54 -2.40 -6.52
CA SER A 97 -5.28 -3.00 -6.97
C SER A 97 -5.46 -4.51 -6.83
N ASN A 98 -5.56 -5.20 -7.97
CA ASN A 98 -5.72 -6.64 -8.01
C ASN A 98 -4.32 -7.23 -7.73
N SER A 99 -3.88 -7.11 -6.48
CA SER A 99 -2.71 -7.79 -5.92
C SER A 99 -3.09 -9.12 -5.26
N SER A 100 -4.32 -9.56 -5.44
CA SER A 100 -4.73 -10.93 -5.15
C SER A 100 -4.09 -11.87 -6.17
N GLU A 101 -3.30 -12.82 -5.65
CA GLU A 101 -2.85 -14.05 -6.31
C GLU A 101 -1.63 -13.98 -7.24
N LEU A 102 -0.45 -13.89 -6.63
CA LEU A 102 0.72 -14.64 -7.14
C LEU A 102 1.34 -15.44 -5.97
N LYS A 103 0.75 -16.63 -5.78
CA LYS A 103 1.32 -17.93 -5.37
C LYS A 103 2.25 -18.03 -4.16
#